data_AF-A0A6C0KP73-F1
#
_entry.id   AF-A0A6C0KP73-F1
#
_cell.length_a   1.000
_cell.length_b   1.000
_cell.length_c   1.000
_cell.angle_alpha   90.00
_cell.angle_beta   90.00
_cell.angle_gamma   90.00
#
_symmetry.space_group_name_H-M   'P 1'
#
loop_
_entity.id
_entity.type
_entity.pdbx_description
1 polymer ?
#
loop_
_entity_poly.entity_id
_entity_poly.type
_entity_poly.pdbx_seq_one_letter_code
_entity_poly.pdbx_strand_id
1 'polypeptide(L)'
;MVFRTYLFASEKFDSDLLLGEYIEPKNITSKSLREINFTKGNKANEFMGARVLDFFLLFKLIDYIENGGDLDKAWINVIGEQFLIPYGLDGNPVSLNKKISEKIYKKNKIQTITPKAKSPFWLCNSSLFYTPLIQNGITGTTFTPLYSGTPQILGSLEDNSLIGGIYTESVGFNSKWPKFINKNLSFLYLFLASSLVIGEIVNELLDNNKENLFKDKNNFVTFNGNCQLIKGSDVLVEIEKPNILTLEDMIGASSSCFVGLVYSLGNKFGLSKYGILDSLIPRFNILSSKLPDQSQISLFGDGAFSNNLAILPLVARNVKKIICFNTDFNYDYRGYYNEGVNGINVQNITEDDLTFYNTNLLQLFGKYDDSKSNGFISNSNQNARQIFPSESWEDFKTQLLNNKRKGGPTYARQTLKVLKNNQYGIKGNYDVDLCVILLQPSSIFNSLIPEEISKTFSDLNGPFPNFPNYPLLYTNAAEIVNLTREQINLLHCYAEWSIINSDLSNEIIDMYSN
;
A
#
# COMPACT_ATOMS: atom_id res chain seq x y z
N MET A 1 -3.71 6.28 -3.67
CA MET A 1 -4.20 5.51 -4.83
C MET A 1 -3.73 6.10 -6.16
N VAL A 2 -3.84 7.43 -6.34
CA VAL A 2 -3.53 8.12 -7.61
C VAL A 2 -2.08 7.99 -8.10
N PHE A 3 -1.10 7.95 -7.20
CA PHE A 3 0.29 7.69 -7.61
C PHE A 3 0.46 6.31 -8.28
N ARG A 4 -0.34 5.31 -7.88
CA ARG A 4 -0.28 3.96 -8.47
C ARG A 4 -0.78 3.98 -9.91
N THR A 5 -1.88 4.70 -10.19
CA THR A 5 -2.48 4.78 -11.53
C THR A 5 -1.62 5.58 -12.50
N TYR A 6 -0.99 6.67 -12.04
CA TYR A 6 -0.07 7.49 -12.85
C TYR A 6 1.08 6.65 -13.46
N LEU A 7 1.64 5.72 -12.68
CA LEU A 7 2.75 4.87 -13.12
C LEU A 7 2.40 3.98 -14.32
N PHE A 8 1.13 3.62 -14.46
CA PHE A 8 0.61 2.74 -15.52
C PHE A 8 -0.17 3.48 -16.61
N ALA A 9 -0.46 4.76 -16.43
CA ALA A 9 -1.11 5.57 -17.46
C ALA A 9 -0.32 5.45 -18.78
N SER A 10 -1.00 5.44 -19.91
CA SER A 10 -0.33 5.40 -21.22
C SER A 10 0.61 6.60 -21.43
N GLU A 11 1.60 6.47 -22.31
CA GLU A 11 2.50 7.58 -22.68
C GLU A 11 1.77 8.78 -23.31
N LYS A 12 0.50 8.60 -23.70
CA LYS A 12 -0.34 9.69 -24.22
C LYS A 12 -0.84 10.64 -23.13
N PHE A 13 -0.67 10.29 -21.86
CA PHE A 13 -0.98 11.17 -20.73
C PHE A 13 0.27 11.93 -20.30
N ASP A 14 0.28 13.26 -20.49
CA ASP A 14 1.26 14.16 -19.90
C ASP A 14 0.88 14.54 -18.45
N SER A 15 1.78 15.25 -17.77
CA SER A 15 1.57 15.67 -16.39
C SER A 15 0.39 16.63 -16.26
N ASP A 16 0.25 17.59 -17.17
CA ASP A 16 -0.80 18.63 -17.11
C ASP A 16 -2.19 18.01 -17.26
N LEU A 17 -2.32 17.00 -18.12
CA LEU A 17 -3.56 16.25 -18.31
C LEU A 17 -3.96 15.46 -17.07
N LEU A 18 -2.99 14.93 -16.31
CA LEU A 18 -3.23 14.07 -15.16
C LEU A 18 -3.34 14.85 -13.84
N LEU A 19 -2.51 15.87 -13.66
CA LEU A 19 -2.33 16.62 -12.42
C LEU A 19 -3.11 17.94 -12.41
N GLY A 20 -3.38 18.49 -13.58
CA GLY A 20 -3.92 19.83 -13.73
C GLY A 20 -2.84 20.83 -14.13
N GLU A 21 -3.28 22.03 -14.46
CA GLU A 21 -2.37 23.16 -14.67
C GLU A 21 -1.97 23.74 -13.31
N TYR A 22 -0.66 23.91 -13.11
CA TYR A 22 -0.13 24.61 -11.95
C TYR A 22 -0.47 26.09 -12.00
N ILE A 23 -1.06 26.61 -10.92
CA ILE A 23 -1.29 28.04 -10.73
C ILE A 23 -0.32 28.55 -9.67
N GLU A 24 0.49 29.56 -10.04
CA GLU A 24 1.32 30.27 -9.06
C GLU A 24 0.47 30.80 -7.89
N PRO A 25 0.90 30.66 -6.62
CA PRO A 25 0.08 30.98 -5.46
C PRO A 25 -0.61 32.36 -5.51
N LYS A 26 0.10 33.40 -5.97
CA LYS A 26 -0.42 34.77 -6.09
C LYS A 26 -1.58 34.94 -7.08
N ASN A 27 -1.75 33.99 -8.00
CA ASN A 27 -2.78 33.97 -9.04
C ASN A 27 -3.95 33.04 -8.68
N ILE A 28 -3.92 32.38 -7.51
CA ILE A 28 -4.99 31.51 -7.05
C ILE A 28 -6.20 32.36 -6.66
N THR A 29 -7.34 32.12 -7.29
CA THR A 29 -8.62 32.76 -6.96
C THR A 29 -9.69 31.67 -6.89
N SER A 30 -10.82 31.94 -6.24
CA SER A 30 -11.96 31.01 -6.27
C SER A 30 -12.39 30.67 -7.70
N LYS A 31 -12.27 31.64 -8.62
CA LYS A 31 -12.57 31.45 -10.04
C LYS A 31 -11.53 30.56 -10.72
N SER A 32 -10.24 30.82 -10.55
CA SER A 32 -9.19 30.02 -11.20
C SER A 32 -9.17 28.58 -10.71
N LEU A 33 -9.41 28.33 -9.41
CA LEU A 33 -9.57 26.98 -8.86
C LEU A 33 -10.77 26.21 -9.47
N ARG A 34 -11.86 26.89 -9.81
CA ARG A 34 -13.00 26.28 -10.53
C ARG A 34 -12.69 26.00 -12.00
N GLU A 35 -11.93 26.89 -12.62
CA GLU A 35 -11.73 26.95 -14.07
C GLU A 35 -10.57 26.12 -14.62
N ILE A 36 -9.64 25.61 -13.78
CA ILE A 36 -8.49 24.75 -14.18
C ILE A 36 -8.87 23.56 -15.11
N ASN A 37 -10.14 23.22 -15.24
CA ASN A 37 -10.61 22.04 -15.98
C ASN A 37 -11.44 22.33 -17.24
N PHE A 38 -11.47 23.57 -17.75
CA PHE A 38 -12.26 23.90 -18.95
C PHE A 38 -11.44 24.43 -20.13
N THR A 39 -10.18 24.78 -19.93
CA THR A 39 -9.30 25.21 -21.01
C THR A 39 -8.65 23.97 -21.66
N LYS A 40 -9.08 23.66 -22.89
CA LYS A 40 -8.39 22.74 -23.85
C LYS A 40 -8.27 21.25 -23.47
N GLY A 41 -9.32 20.62 -22.93
CA GLY A 41 -9.32 19.16 -22.75
C GLY A 41 -8.46 18.69 -21.57
N ASN A 42 -8.16 19.58 -20.62
CA ASN A 42 -7.60 19.21 -19.33
C ASN A 42 -8.64 18.37 -18.55
N LYS A 43 -8.33 17.08 -18.39
CA LYS A 43 -9.13 16.06 -17.72
C LYS A 43 -8.59 15.76 -16.32
N ALA A 44 -7.80 16.64 -15.72
CA ALA A 44 -7.20 16.42 -14.40
C ALA A 44 -8.25 16.05 -13.34
N ASN A 45 -9.44 16.66 -13.38
CA ASN A 45 -10.54 16.18 -12.54
C ASN A 45 -11.01 14.77 -12.87
N GLU A 46 -11.07 14.33 -14.12
CA GLU A 46 -11.42 12.93 -14.43
C GLU A 46 -10.40 11.92 -13.86
N PHE A 47 -9.17 12.36 -13.60
CA PHE A 47 -8.06 11.52 -13.12
C PHE A 47 -7.78 11.65 -11.62
N MET A 48 -7.50 12.86 -11.15
CA MET A 48 -7.17 13.21 -9.76
C MET A 48 -8.40 13.62 -8.94
N GLY A 49 -9.33 14.39 -9.52
CA GLY A 49 -10.30 15.16 -8.73
C GLY A 49 -11.73 14.62 -8.58
N ALA A 50 -12.22 13.77 -9.48
CA ALA A 50 -13.63 13.35 -9.53
C ALA A 50 -13.92 12.08 -8.71
N ARG A 51 -12.88 11.45 -8.16
CA ARG A 51 -12.98 10.07 -7.63
C ARG A 51 -12.87 9.98 -6.12
N VAL A 52 -12.58 11.10 -5.49
CA VAL A 52 -12.92 11.35 -4.10
C VAL A 52 -14.24 12.08 -4.15
N LEU A 53 -15.25 11.57 -4.84
CA LEU A 53 -16.64 11.99 -4.72
C LEU A 53 -17.38 10.71 -4.98
N ASP A 54 -17.87 9.98 -3.97
CA ASP A 54 -19.02 9.17 -4.33
C ASP A 54 -19.96 8.62 -3.25
N PHE A 55 -21.17 9.21 -3.20
CA PHE A 55 -22.36 8.46 -2.83
C PHE A 55 -22.66 7.33 -3.83
N PHE A 56 -22.26 7.46 -5.11
CA PHE A 56 -22.34 6.36 -6.07
C PHE A 56 -21.45 5.18 -5.69
N LEU A 57 -20.52 5.25 -4.74
CA LEU A 57 -19.81 4.04 -4.31
C LEU A 57 -20.78 3.05 -3.67
N LEU A 58 -21.69 3.56 -2.84
CA LEU A 58 -22.74 2.76 -2.23
C LEU A 58 -23.80 2.36 -3.27
N PHE A 59 -24.20 3.27 -4.17
CA PHE A 59 -25.17 2.91 -5.22
C PHE A 59 -24.61 1.94 -6.25
N LYS A 60 -23.35 2.07 -6.68
CA LYS A 60 -22.66 1.10 -7.53
C LYS A 60 -22.52 -0.24 -6.84
N LEU A 61 -22.27 -0.23 -5.53
CA LEU A 61 -22.27 -1.46 -4.75
C LEU A 61 -23.67 -2.10 -4.75
N ILE A 62 -24.73 -1.33 -4.50
CA ILE A 62 -26.12 -1.81 -4.55
C ILE A 62 -26.47 -2.31 -5.95
N ASP A 63 -26.19 -1.54 -7.00
CA ASP A 63 -26.45 -1.88 -8.40
C ASP A 63 -25.70 -3.15 -8.82
N TYR A 64 -24.41 -3.27 -8.44
CA TYR A 64 -23.62 -4.47 -8.69
C TYR A 64 -24.24 -5.71 -8.00
N ILE A 65 -24.77 -5.54 -6.77
CA ILE A 65 -25.47 -6.61 -6.04
C ILE A 65 -26.81 -6.96 -6.71
N GLU A 66 -27.62 -5.95 -7.05
CA GLU A 66 -28.94 -6.13 -7.66
C GLU A 66 -28.86 -6.80 -9.04
N ASN A 67 -27.78 -6.56 -9.78
CA ASN A 67 -27.50 -7.20 -11.06
C ASN A 67 -26.84 -8.59 -10.95
N GLY A 68 -26.79 -9.18 -9.75
CA GLY A 68 -26.29 -10.54 -9.53
C GLY A 68 -24.77 -10.68 -9.60
N GLY A 69 -24.03 -9.60 -9.34
CA GLY A 69 -22.57 -9.62 -9.28
C GLY A 69 -22.03 -10.47 -8.12
N ASP A 70 -20.80 -10.97 -8.27
CA ASP A 70 -20.12 -11.74 -7.23
C ASP A 70 -19.82 -10.86 -6.00
N LEU A 71 -20.53 -11.13 -4.90
CA LEU A 71 -20.44 -10.36 -3.66
C LEU A 71 -19.02 -10.29 -3.10
N ASP A 72 -18.23 -11.35 -3.23
CA ASP A 72 -16.84 -11.39 -2.73
C ASP A 72 -15.90 -10.48 -3.54
N LYS A 73 -16.32 -10.09 -4.75
CA LYS A 73 -15.61 -9.15 -5.63
C LYS A 73 -16.24 -7.76 -5.68
N ALA A 74 -17.40 -7.55 -5.06
CA ALA A 74 -18.14 -6.30 -5.19
C ALA A 74 -17.31 -5.08 -4.79
N TRP A 75 -16.64 -5.11 -3.63
CA TRP A 75 -15.76 -4.03 -3.19
C TRP A 75 -14.58 -3.81 -4.14
N ILE A 76 -13.90 -4.90 -4.52
CA ILE A 76 -12.72 -4.87 -5.41
C ILE A 76 -13.10 -4.25 -6.76
N ASN A 77 -14.23 -4.68 -7.33
CA ASN A 77 -14.72 -4.23 -8.63
C ASN A 77 -15.15 -2.78 -8.59
N VAL A 78 -15.90 -2.36 -7.56
CA VAL A 78 -16.35 -0.96 -7.43
C VAL A 78 -15.15 -0.02 -7.24
N ILE A 79 -14.16 -0.41 -6.43
CA ILE A 79 -12.92 0.37 -6.27
C ILE A 79 -12.10 0.36 -7.56
N GLY A 80 -12.00 -0.78 -8.24
CA GLY A 80 -11.36 -0.92 -9.54
C GLY A 80 -11.98 -0.02 -10.59
N GLU A 81 -13.31 -0.05 -10.71
CA GLU A 81 -14.09 0.79 -11.61
C GLU A 81 -13.82 2.27 -11.33
N GLN A 82 -13.91 2.68 -10.07
CA GLN A 82 -13.73 4.07 -9.69
C GLN A 82 -12.29 4.55 -9.94
N PHE A 83 -11.28 3.76 -9.61
CA PHE A 83 -9.88 4.22 -9.59
C PHE A 83 -9.02 3.75 -10.76
N LEU A 84 -9.40 2.71 -11.49
CA LEU A 84 -8.61 2.14 -12.60
C LEU A 84 -9.21 2.40 -13.97
N ILE A 85 -10.52 2.26 -14.16
CA ILE A 85 -11.15 2.34 -15.50
C ILE A 85 -10.78 3.61 -16.26
N PRO A 86 -10.87 4.82 -15.69
CA PRO A 86 -10.60 5.98 -16.52
C PRO A 86 -9.11 6.13 -16.90
N TYR A 87 -8.20 5.37 -16.27
CA TYR A 87 -6.82 5.22 -16.73
C TYR A 87 -6.62 4.07 -17.75
N GLY A 88 -7.67 3.30 -18.05
CA GLY A 88 -7.62 2.08 -18.85
C GLY A 88 -6.85 0.95 -18.17
N LEU A 89 -6.96 0.86 -16.84
CA LEU A 89 -6.17 -0.04 -16.01
C LEU A 89 -6.96 -1.21 -15.42
N ASP A 90 -8.19 -1.40 -15.89
CA ASP A 90 -9.10 -2.40 -15.38
C ASP A 90 -8.92 -3.77 -16.04
N GLY A 91 -9.33 -4.82 -15.33
CA GLY A 91 -9.45 -6.22 -15.71
C GLY A 91 -8.14 -6.96 -15.95
N ASN A 92 -6.99 -6.29 -15.89
CA ASN A 92 -5.74 -6.84 -16.41
C ASN A 92 -4.65 -6.95 -15.33
N PRO A 93 -3.91 -8.07 -15.29
CA PRO A 93 -2.76 -8.21 -14.41
C PRO A 93 -1.62 -7.27 -14.81
N VAL A 94 -0.74 -7.02 -13.84
CA VAL A 94 0.39 -6.12 -14.01
C VAL A 94 1.66 -6.90 -14.36
N SER A 95 2.45 -6.36 -15.27
CA SER A 95 3.77 -6.90 -15.65
C SER A 95 4.84 -5.81 -15.58
N LEU A 96 6.09 -6.19 -15.36
CA LEU A 96 7.17 -5.22 -15.15
C LEU A 96 7.44 -4.31 -16.37
N ASN A 97 7.35 -4.87 -17.57
CA ASN A 97 7.65 -4.18 -18.82
C ASN A 97 7.09 -4.95 -20.01
N LYS A 98 7.07 -4.30 -21.19
CA LYS A 98 6.55 -4.86 -22.44
C LYS A 98 7.16 -6.22 -22.82
N LYS A 99 8.47 -6.40 -22.62
CA LYS A 99 9.14 -7.68 -22.93
C LYS A 99 8.63 -8.82 -22.05
N ILE A 100 8.37 -8.56 -20.76
CA ILE A 100 7.75 -9.56 -19.88
C ILE A 100 6.29 -9.77 -20.31
N SER A 101 5.51 -8.71 -20.51
CA SER A 101 4.13 -8.78 -21.01
C SER A 101 3.99 -9.69 -22.24
N GLU A 102 4.84 -9.50 -23.26
CA GLU A 102 4.83 -10.32 -24.48
C GLU A 102 5.11 -11.80 -24.21
N LYS A 103 5.99 -12.12 -23.25
CA LYS A 103 6.25 -13.49 -22.83
C LYS A 103 5.03 -14.09 -22.12
N ILE A 104 4.39 -13.31 -21.24
CA ILE A 104 3.16 -13.69 -20.55
C ILE A 104 2.06 -14.02 -21.57
N TYR A 105 1.85 -13.12 -22.52
CA TYR A 105 0.86 -13.29 -23.56
C TYR A 105 1.16 -14.49 -24.47
N LYS A 106 2.40 -14.66 -24.93
CA LYS A 106 2.77 -15.81 -25.79
C LYS A 106 2.47 -17.16 -25.12
N LYS A 107 2.84 -17.29 -23.84
CA LYS A 107 2.73 -18.54 -23.08
C LYS A 107 1.31 -18.82 -22.60
N ASN A 108 0.55 -17.80 -22.17
CA ASN A 108 -0.69 -17.99 -21.42
C ASN A 108 -1.90 -17.30 -22.02
N LYS A 109 -1.70 -16.51 -23.09
CA LYS A 109 -2.73 -15.68 -23.72
C LYS A 109 -3.35 -14.63 -22.79
N ILE A 110 -2.61 -14.25 -21.74
CA ILE A 110 -3.02 -13.21 -20.80
C ILE A 110 -2.41 -11.89 -21.23
N GLN A 111 -3.26 -10.89 -21.46
CA GLN A 111 -2.82 -9.52 -21.67
C GLN A 111 -2.48 -8.89 -20.32
N THR A 112 -1.38 -8.14 -20.26
CA THR A 112 -0.98 -7.45 -19.03
C THR A 112 -0.86 -5.95 -19.28
N ILE A 113 -1.02 -5.18 -18.20
CA ILE A 113 -0.67 -3.78 -18.14
C ILE A 113 0.82 -3.67 -17.79
N THR A 114 1.50 -2.67 -18.36
CA THR A 114 2.91 -2.38 -18.08
C THR A 114 3.06 -0.95 -17.61
N PRO A 115 3.89 -0.67 -16.58
CA PRO A 115 4.28 0.70 -16.26
C PRO A 115 4.92 1.41 -17.46
N LYS A 116 4.85 2.75 -17.50
CA LYS A 116 5.60 3.55 -18.49
C LYS A 116 7.10 3.20 -18.45
N ALA A 117 7.76 3.34 -19.59
CA ALA A 117 9.22 3.20 -19.63
C ALA A 117 9.85 4.24 -18.69
N LYS A 118 10.86 3.82 -17.91
CA LYS A 118 11.54 4.63 -16.87
C LYS A 118 10.69 4.99 -15.65
N SER A 119 9.44 4.52 -15.53
CA SER A 119 8.69 4.64 -14.28
C SER A 119 9.43 3.97 -13.11
N PRO A 120 9.32 4.51 -11.89
CA PRO A 120 9.77 3.83 -10.68
C PRO A 120 9.22 2.41 -10.59
N PHE A 121 9.98 1.51 -9.93
CA PHE A 121 9.50 0.17 -9.66
C PHE A 121 8.26 0.22 -8.76
N TRP A 122 7.14 -0.28 -9.26
CA TRP A 122 5.88 -0.27 -8.53
C TRP A 122 5.87 -1.26 -7.38
N LEU A 123 5.36 -0.82 -6.23
CA LEU A 123 5.20 -1.61 -5.02
C LEU A 123 3.92 -1.20 -4.29
N CYS A 124 3.14 -2.18 -3.86
CA CYS A 124 1.96 -1.99 -3.02
C CYS A 124 2.08 -2.85 -1.76
N ASN A 125 1.61 -2.34 -0.63
CA ASN A 125 1.48 -3.12 0.60
C ASN A 125 0.01 -3.22 1.00
N SER A 126 -0.35 -4.32 1.64
CA SER A 126 -1.62 -4.54 2.35
C SER A 126 -1.33 -5.23 3.68
N SER A 127 -2.28 -5.23 4.61
CA SER A 127 -2.23 -6.08 5.80
C SER A 127 -2.94 -7.39 5.53
N LEU A 128 -2.32 -8.49 5.95
CA LEU A 128 -2.98 -9.79 6.03
C LEU A 128 -3.67 -9.91 7.40
N PHE A 129 -4.99 -10.06 7.42
CA PHE A 129 -5.76 -10.31 8.63
C PHE A 129 -6.04 -11.81 8.72
N TYR A 130 -5.20 -12.53 9.46
CA TYR A 130 -5.38 -13.95 9.69
C TYR A 130 -5.56 -14.21 11.19
N THR A 131 -6.73 -14.74 11.54
CA THR A 131 -7.32 -14.72 12.89
C THR A 131 -6.49 -15.47 13.95
N PRO A 132 -5.88 -16.65 13.68
CA PRO A 132 -4.98 -17.30 14.61
C PRO A 132 -3.66 -16.55 14.92
N LEU A 133 -3.32 -15.47 14.20
CA LEU A 133 -2.00 -14.83 14.23
C LEU A 133 -1.96 -13.47 14.91
N ILE A 134 -3.09 -12.97 15.42
CA ILE A 134 -3.16 -11.65 16.08
C ILE A 134 -2.20 -11.58 17.28
N GLN A 135 -1.87 -12.73 17.90
CA GLN A 135 -0.90 -12.81 18.99
C GLN A 135 0.54 -12.44 18.58
N ASN A 136 0.92 -12.58 17.31
CA ASN A 136 2.26 -12.24 16.80
C ASN A 136 2.31 -10.88 16.07
N GLY A 137 1.19 -10.17 16.02
CA GLY A 137 1.06 -8.86 15.37
C GLY A 137 0.61 -8.93 13.91
N ILE A 138 0.14 -7.77 13.42
CA ILE A 138 -0.36 -7.62 12.04
C ILE A 138 0.80 -7.72 11.06
N THR A 139 0.65 -8.57 10.05
CA THR A 139 1.68 -8.83 9.04
C THR A 139 1.39 -8.09 7.74
N GLY A 140 2.40 -7.38 7.23
CA GLY A 140 2.36 -6.79 5.90
C GLY A 140 2.53 -7.85 4.81
N THR A 141 1.72 -7.74 3.76
CA THR A 141 1.89 -8.43 2.47
C THR A 141 2.31 -7.39 1.44
N THR A 142 3.34 -7.70 0.66
CA THR A 142 3.81 -6.84 -0.43
C THR A 142 3.40 -7.44 -1.76
N PHE A 143 2.97 -6.56 -2.66
CA PHE A 143 2.59 -6.86 -4.03
C PHE A 143 3.48 -6.04 -4.98
N THR A 144 4.04 -6.71 -5.98
CA THR A 144 4.85 -6.10 -7.04
C THR A 144 4.56 -6.81 -8.36
N PRO A 145 4.99 -6.29 -9.52
CA PRO A 145 4.79 -6.97 -10.80
C PRO A 145 5.63 -8.25 -10.95
N LEU A 146 6.57 -8.50 -10.03
CA LEU A 146 7.48 -9.65 -10.08
C LEU A 146 7.13 -10.70 -9.04
N TYR A 147 6.61 -10.28 -7.89
CA TYR A 147 6.34 -11.17 -6.78
C TYR A 147 5.34 -10.56 -5.80
N SER A 148 4.61 -11.41 -5.09
CA SER A 148 3.69 -11.06 -4.02
C SER A 148 3.80 -12.03 -2.85
N GLY A 149 3.54 -11.55 -1.64
CA GLY A 149 3.56 -12.39 -0.44
C GLY A 149 4.13 -11.67 0.76
N THR A 150 4.51 -12.44 1.77
CA THR A 150 5.06 -11.93 3.01
C THR A 150 6.32 -12.71 3.38
N PRO A 151 7.41 -12.04 3.80
CA PRO A 151 8.63 -12.73 4.23
C PRO A 151 8.46 -13.40 5.59
N GLN A 152 7.36 -13.14 6.30
CA GLN A 152 7.08 -13.70 7.62
C GLN A 152 6.48 -15.09 7.47
N ILE A 153 7.11 -16.09 8.10
CA ILE A 153 6.42 -17.37 8.35
C ILE A 153 5.44 -17.11 9.48
N LEU A 154 4.17 -17.26 9.16
CA LEU A 154 3.09 -17.09 10.08
C LEU A 154 2.54 -18.48 10.42
N GLY A 155 2.50 -18.82 11.70
CA GLY A 155 1.99 -20.11 12.14
C GLY A 155 0.89 -20.02 13.18
N SER A 156 -0.13 -20.86 13.06
CA SER A 156 -1.05 -21.13 14.17
C SER A 156 -0.50 -22.31 14.97
N LEU A 157 -0.39 -22.12 16.29
CA LEU A 157 0.00 -23.19 17.21
C LEU A 157 -1.11 -24.25 17.34
N GLU A 158 -2.36 -23.88 17.09
CA GLU A 158 -3.52 -24.75 17.30
C GLU A 158 -3.69 -25.79 16.18
N ASP A 159 -3.43 -25.41 14.93
CA ASP A 159 -3.64 -26.28 13.76
C ASP A 159 -2.35 -26.63 13.00
N ASN A 160 -1.19 -26.17 13.49
CA ASN A 160 0.12 -26.31 12.85
C ASN A 160 0.21 -25.76 11.41
N SER A 161 -0.76 -24.96 10.96
CA SER A 161 -0.72 -24.30 9.65
C SER A 161 0.40 -23.27 9.63
N LEU A 162 1.16 -23.23 8.53
CA LEU A 162 2.12 -22.17 8.24
C LEU A 162 1.70 -21.45 6.94
N ILE A 163 1.68 -20.13 6.98
CA ILE A 163 1.37 -19.22 5.88
C ILE A 163 2.52 -18.23 5.73
N GLY A 164 2.90 -17.89 4.50
CA GLY A 164 3.98 -16.94 4.25
C GLY A 164 5.38 -17.54 4.35
N GLY A 165 6.36 -16.70 4.68
CA GLY A 165 7.80 -17.02 4.66
C GLY A 165 8.41 -16.97 3.27
N ILE A 166 7.57 -16.72 2.27
CA ILE A 166 7.90 -16.74 0.87
C ILE A 166 7.25 -15.55 0.19
N TYR A 167 8.00 -14.95 -0.73
CA TYR A 167 7.37 -14.28 -1.84
C TYR A 167 7.10 -15.34 -2.90
N THR A 168 5.99 -15.21 -3.61
CA THR A 168 5.62 -16.02 -4.78
C THR A 168 5.64 -15.12 -6.00
N GLU A 169 5.85 -15.66 -7.19
CA GLU A 169 5.73 -14.86 -8.40
C GLU A 169 4.26 -14.48 -8.64
N SER A 170 3.96 -13.18 -8.82
CA SER A 170 2.59 -12.69 -8.97
C SER A 170 1.87 -13.23 -10.20
N VAL A 171 2.63 -13.73 -11.18
CA VAL A 171 2.07 -14.17 -12.46
C VAL A 171 2.61 -15.54 -12.92
N GLY A 172 3.47 -16.24 -12.16
CA GLY A 172 3.85 -17.63 -12.48
C GLY A 172 4.68 -17.86 -13.77
N PHE A 173 5.59 -16.95 -14.14
CA PHE A 173 6.31 -16.91 -15.42
C PHE A 173 7.84 -16.82 -15.37
N ASN A 174 8.46 -17.36 -14.33
CA ASN A 174 9.91 -17.52 -14.23
C ASN A 174 10.66 -16.18 -14.10
N SER A 175 10.09 -15.23 -13.36
CA SER A 175 10.83 -14.05 -12.93
C SER A 175 11.98 -14.44 -12.00
N LYS A 176 13.11 -13.71 -12.06
CA LYS A 176 14.22 -13.98 -11.14
C LYS A 176 13.78 -13.62 -9.72
N TRP A 177 13.75 -14.61 -8.84
CA TRP A 177 13.54 -14.41 -7.41
C TRP A 177 14.46 -13.31 -6.86
N PRO A 178 13.97 -12.46 -5.94
CA PRO A 178 14.82 -11.51 -5.27
C PRO A 178 15.98 -12.22 -4.56
N LYS A 179 17.22 -11.82 -4.85
CA LYS A 179 18.45 -12.47 -4.35
C LYS A 179 18.56 -12.54 -2.82
N PHE A 180 17.74 -11.77 -2.09
CA PHE A 180 17.74 -11.72 -0.64
C PHE A 180 16.84 -12.79 0.01
N ILE A 181 16.04 -13.53 -0.76
CA ILE A 181 15.23 -14.64 -0.26
C ILE A 181 16.14 -15.84 -0.02
N ASN A 182 16.02 -16.47 1.16
CA ASN A 182 16.78 -17.65 1.52
C ASN A 182 16.38 -18.83 0.63
N LYS A 183 17.24 -19.16 -0.34
CA LYS A 183 17.02 -20.27 -1.29
C LYS A 183 16.79 -21.62 -0.62
N ASN A 184 17.29 -21.82 0.61
CA ASN A 184 17.19 -23.10 1.32
C ASN A 184 15.78 -23.39 1.85
N LEU A 185 14.94 -22.38 2.05
CA LEU A 185 13.51 -22.57 2.34
C LEU A 185 12.68 -22.79 1.07
N SER A 186 13.20 -22.35 -0.09
CA SER A 186 12.51 -22.41 -1.39
C SER A 186 12.72 -23.73 -2.13
N PHE A 187 13.72 -24.53 -1.75
CA PHE A 187 14.09 -25.76 -2.49
C PHE A 187 13.04 -26.87 -2.42
N LEU A 188 12.06 -26.77 -1.51
CA LEU A 188 10.96 -27.75 -1.40
C LEU A 188 9.74 -27.43 -2.29
N TYR A 189 9.71 -26.30 -3.00
CA TYR A 189 8.48 -25.80 -3.64
C TYR A 189 8.65 -25.46 -5.12
N LEU A 190 9.27 -26.37 -5.87
CA LEU A 190 9.40 -26.30 -7.34
C LEU A 190 8.75 -27.48 -8.06
N PHE A 191 7.64 -27.99 -7.55
CA PHE A 191 6.80 -28.93 -8.29
C PHE A 191 5.43 -28.28 -8.51
N LEU A 192 4.94 -28.39 -9.75
CA LEU A 192 3.56 -28.04 -10.19
C LEU A 192 3.33 -26.66 -10.82
N ALA A 193 4.20 -26.25 -11.74
CA ALA A 193 3.82 -25.31 -12.82
C ALA A 193 4.55 -25.57 -14.16
N SER A 194 4.69 -26.84 -14.57
CA SER A 194 4.97 -27.20 -15.97
C SER A 194 4.91 -28.72 -16.18
N SER A 195 3.73 -29.29 -16.34
CA SER A 195 3.57 -30.72 -16.72
C SER A 195 4.17 -31.06 -18.09
N LEU A 196 4.55 -30.07 -18.91
CA LEU A 196 5.17 -30.28 -20.23
C LEU A 196 6.71 -30.23 -20.26
N VAL A 197 7.38 -29.71 -19.22
CA VAL A 197 8.86 -29.58 -19.19
C VAL A 197 9.51 -30.71 -18.37
N ILE A 198 8.74 -31.36 -17.49
CA ILE A 198 9.24 -32.42 -16.60
C ILE A 198 9.61 -33.70 -17.38
N GLY A 199 8.92 -34.00 -18.48
CA GLY A 199 9.21 -35.19 -19.29
C GLY A 199 10.60 -35.19 -19.91
N GLU A 200 11.11 -34.04 -20.34
CA GLU A 200 12.41 -33.96 -21.02
C GLU A 200 13.58 -33.90 -20.03
N ILE A 201 13.46 -33.11 -18.95
CA ILE A 201 14.54 -32.95 -17.95
C ILE A 201 14.70 -34.21 -17.09
N VAL A 202 13.60 -34.90 -16.75
CA VAL A 202 13.67 -36.14 -15.98
C VAL A 202 14.28 -37.28 -16.80
N ASN A 203 13.99 -37.36 -18.10
CA ASN A 203 14.64 -38.35 -18.97
C ASN A 203 16.13 -38.05 -19.16
N GLU A 204 16.51 -36.77 -19.30
CA GLU A 204 17.92 -36.36 -19.43
C GLU A 204 18.74 -36.59 -18.14
N LEU A 205 18.12 -36.44 -16.96
CA LEU A 205 18.77 -36.72 -15.68
C LEU A 205 18.80 -38.21 -15.32
N LEU A 206 17.79 -38.99 -15.74
CA LEU A 206 17.73 -40.43 -15.52
C LEU A 206 18.66 -41.22 -16.45
N ASP A 207 18.98 -40.69 -17.63
CA ASP A 207 19.95 -41.34 -18.52
C ASP A 207 21.40 -41.02 -18.18
N ASN A 208 21.67 -39.90 -17.48
CA ASN A 208 23.04 -39.50 -17.14
C ASN A 208 23.56 -39.98 -15.76
N ASN A 209 22.74 -40.58 -14.90
CA ASN A 209 23.13 -40.88 -13.50
C ASN A 209 22.80 -42.30 -12.98
N LYS A 210 22.57 -43.28 -13.85
CA LYS A 210 22.17 -44.65 -13.45
C LYS A 210 23.19 -45.41 -12.60
N GLU A 211 24.47 -45.02 -12.53
CA GLU A 211 25.50 -45.86 -11.89
C GLU A 211 25.97 -45.44 -10.47
N ASN A 212 25.68 -44.23 -9.98
CA ASN A 212 26.33 -43.73 -8.75
C ASN A 212 25.46 -43.52 -7.51
N LEU A 213 24.13 -43.72 -7.60
CA LEU A 213 23.21 -43.35 -6.50
C LEU A 213 22.80 -44.49 -5.55
N PHE A 214 23.30 -45.72 -5.73
CA PHE A 214 22.82 -46.89 -4.95
C PHE A 214 23.82 -47.51 -3.97
N LYS A 215 24.91 -46.82 -3.59
CA LYS A 215 26.00 -47.44 -2.80
C LYS A 215 26.04 -47.15 -1.30
N ASP A 216 25.18 -46.31 -0.73
CA ASP A 216 25.24 -46.03 0.72
C ASP A 216 23.93 -46.35 1.44
N LYS A 217 23.93 -47.47 2.18
CA LYS A 217 22.74 -48.09 2.80
C LYS A 217 22.55 -47.77 4.29
N ASN A 218 23.36 -46.89 4.90
CA ASN A 218 23.44 -46.82 6.37
C ASN A 218 23.03 -45.50 7.04
N ASN A 219 22.29 -44.60 6.38
CA ASN A 219 21.69 -43.44 7.06
C ASN A 219 20.21 -43.27 6.68
N PHE A 220 19.32 -43.95 7.39
CA PHE A 220 17.89 -43.64 7.39
C PHE A 220 17.49 -43.11 8.77
N VAL A 221 17.11 -41.83 8.81
CA VAL A 221 16.29 -41.26 9.88
C VAL A 221 14.86 -41.69 9.59
N THR A 222 14.32 -42.57 10.42
CA THR A 222 12.92 -42.99 10.40
C THR A 222 12.03 -41.85 10.91
N PHE A 223 11.20 -41.28 10.04
CA PHE A 223 10.00 -40.57 10.46
C PHE A 223 8.86 -41.59 10.58
N ASN A 224 8.36 -41.75 11.81
CA ASN A 224 7.23 -42.61 12.12
C ASN A 224 5.93 -41.84 11.80
N GLY A 225 5.28 -42.22 10.71
CA GLY A 225 4.00 -41.64 10.27
C GLY A 225 3.68 -42.12 8.86
N ASN A 226 2.67 -42.97 8.74
CA ASN A 226 2.30 -43.66 7.51
C ASN A 226 2.13 -42.72 6.32
N CYS A 227 3.07 -42.77 5.37
CA CYS A 227 2.81 -42.43 3.98
C CYS A 227 3.53 -43.45 3.11
N GLN A 228 2.78 -44.46 2.65
CA GLN A 228 3.24 -45.35 1.58
C GLN A 228 3.18 -44.56 0.27
N LEU A 229 4.33 -44.36 -0.37
CA LEU A 229 4.38 -43.91 -1.76
C LEU A 229 3.83 -45.03 -2.65
N ILE A 230 2.55 -44.92 -3.02
CA ILE A 230 1.95 -45.73 -4.06
C ILE A 230 2.54 -45.28 -5.39
N LYS A 231 3.35 -46.14 -5.98
CA LYS A 231 3.83 -46.01 -7.36
C LYS A 231 2.67 -46.39 -8.28
N GLY A 232 1.94 -45.40 -8.78
CA GLY A 232 0.91 -45.60 -9.81
C GLY A 232 -0.47 -45.09 -9.42
N SER A 233 -0.63 -43.76 -9.37
CA SER A 233 -1.88 -43.11 -9.73
C SER A 233 -1.56 -41.67 -10.10
N ASP A 234 -1.82 -41.30 -11.35
CA ASP A 234 -1.88 -39.91 -11.78
C ASP A 234 -3.03 -39.23 -11.02
N VAL A 235 -2.73 -38.75 -9.81
CA VAL A 235 -3.59 -37.80 -9.12
C VAL A 235 -3.31 -36.46 -9.80
N LEU A 236 -4.04 -36.18 -10.87
CA LEU A 236 -4.27 -34.83 -11.34
C LEU A 236 -4.99 -34.08 -10.22
N VAL A 237 -4.23 -33.47 -9.31
CA VAL A 237 -4.77 -32.40 -8.48
C VAL A 237 -4.97 -31.24 -9.45
N GLU A 238 -6.21 -31.05 -9.88
CA GLU A 238 -6.63 -29.83 -10.53
C GLU A 238 -6.58 -28.74 -9.47
N ILE A 239 -5.38 -28.18 -9.25
CA ILE A 239 -5.23 -26.95 -8.46
C ILE A 239 -6.12 -25.94 -9.18
N GLU A 240 -7.18 -25.47 -8.52
CA GLU A 240 -7.96 -24.34 -9.00
C GLU A 240 -6.98 -23.27 -9.46
N LYS A 241 -7.13 -22.82 -10.72
CA LYS A 241 -6.14 -21.97 -11.39
C LYS A 241 -5.67 -20.89 -10.42
N PRO A 242 -4.34 -20.74 -10.21
CA PRO A 242 -3.82 -19.79 -9.25
C PRO A 242 -4.42 -18.42 -9.54
N ASN A 243 -4.97 -17.78 -8.49
CA ASN A 243 -5.59 -16.47 -8.62
C ASN A 243 -4.55 -15.49 -9.15
N ILE A 244 -4.78 -15.01 -10.36
CA ILE A 244 -3.94 -14.01 -11.00
C ILE A 244 -4.34 -12.68 -10.38
N LEU A 245 -3.47 -12.13 -9.52
CA LEU A 245 -3.75 -10.85 -8.88
C LEU A 245 -3.73 -9.72 -9.92
N THR A 246 -4.84 -9.02 -9.99
CA THR A 246 -5.03 -7.81 -10.79
C THR A 246 -4.66 -6.56 -10.00
N LEU A 247 -4.60 -5.41 -10.66
CA LEU A 247 -4.39 -4.14 -9.97
C LEU A 247 -5.62 -3.78 -9.09
N GLU A 248 -6.83 -4.20 -9.50
CA GLU A 248 -8.05 -4.11 -8.69
C GLU A 248 -7.90 -4.85 -7.38
N ASP A 249 -7.47 -6.12 -7.43
CA ASP A 249 -7.33 -6.94 -6.22
C ASP A 249 -6.41 -6.23 -5.21
N MET A 250 -5.29 -5.69 -5.70
CA MET A 250 -4.28 -5.01 -4.88
C MET A 250 -4.80 -3.69 -4.28
N ILE A 251 -5.56 -2.91 -5.05
CA ILE A 251 -6.11 -1.63 -4.60
C ILE A 251 -7.35 -1.81 -3.72
N GLY A 252 -8.22 -2.76 -4.06
CA GLY A 252 -9.39 -3.15 -3.27
C GLY A 252 -8.98 -3.65 -1.88
N ALA A 253 -7.96 -4.51 -1.81
CA ALA A 253 -7.38 -4.95 -0.54
C ALA A 253 -6.82 -3.77 0.27
N SER A 254 -6.02 -2.92 -0.37
CA SER A 254 -5.39 -1.75 0.25
C SER A 254 -6.38 -0.67 0.70
N SER A 255 -7.61 -0.66 0.18
CA SER A 255 -8.66 0.34 0.49
C SER A 255 -9.72 -0.18 1.45
N SER A 256 -9.57 -1.40 1.98
CA SER A 256 -10.61 -2.00 2.80
C SER A 256 -10.85 -1.30 4.15
N CYS A 257 -10.05 -0.31 4.54
CA CYS A 257 -10.38 0.55 5.68
C CYS A 257 -11.75 1.23 5.51
N PHE A 258 -12.14 1.52 4.26
CA PHE A 258 -13.47 2.05 3.96
C PHE A 258 -14.56 0.99 4.09
N VAL A 259 -14.25 -0.31 4.00
CA VAL A 259 -15.22 -1.38 4.26
C VAL A 259 -15.71 -1.31 5.71
N GLY A 260 -14.83 -1.01 6.67
CA GLY A 260 -15.24 -0.80 8.08
C GLY A 260 -16.24 0.35 8.24
N LEU A 261 -16.08 1.42 7.46
CA LEU A 261 -17.02 2.54 7.43
C LEU A 261 -18.35 2.15 6.80
N VAL A 262 -18.32 1.49 5.63
CA VAL A 262 -19.51 0.96 4.96
C VAL A 262 -20.24 -0.03 5.85
N TYR A 263 -19.51 -0.85 6.60
CA TYR A 263 -20.05 -1.78 7.58
C TYR A 263 -20.77 -1.03 8.72
N SER A 264 -20.15 0.02 9.27
CA SER A 264 -20.77 0.87 10.30
C SER A 264 -22.06 1.54 9.83
N LEU A 265 -22.02 2.14 8.64
CA LEU A 265 -23.20 2.77 8.02
C LEU A 265 -24.28 1.72 7.71
N GLY A 266 -23.89 0.59 7.12
CA GLY A 266 -24.79 -0.51 6.80
C GLY A 266 -25.51 -1.03 8.04
N ASN A 267 -24.82 -1.18 9.17
CA ASN A 267 -25.46 -1.51 10.45
C ASN A 267 -26.48 -0.47 10.88
N LYS A 268 -26.14 0.82 10.78
CA LYS A 268 -27.05 1.93 11.13
C LYS A 268 -28.33 1.89 10.29
N PHE A 269 -28.26 1.43 9.05
CA PHE A 269 -29.41 1.26 8.14
C PHE A 269 -30.00 -0.16 8.13
N GLY A 270 -29.52 -1.07 8.99
CA GLY A 270 -30.03 -2.44 9.09
C GLY A 270 -29.70 -3.35 7.91
N LEU A 271 -28.63 -3.07 7.16
CA LEU A 271 -28.14 -3.90 6.05
C LEU A 271 -27.36 -5.14 6.52
N SER A 272 -26.82 -5.13 7.74
CA SER A 272 -26.05 -6.27 8.28
C SER A 272 -26.87 -7.55 8.42
N LYS A 273 -28.19 -7.43 8.62
CA LYS A 273 -29.11 -8.57 8.72
C LYS A 273 -29.17 -9.44 7.45
N TYR A 274 -28.64 -8.94 6.33
CA TYR A 274 -28.63 -9.65 5.05
C TYR A 274 -27.26 -10.31 4.74
N GLY A 275 -26.27 -10.22 5.62
CA GLY A 275 -24.93 -10.82 5.42
C GLY A 275 -24.11 -10.18 4.28
N ILE A 276 -24.65 -9.17 3.58
CA ILE A 276 -24.01 -8.48 2.46
C ILE A 276 -22.68 -7.84 2.89
N LEU A 277 -22.65 -7.25 4.09
CA LEU A 277 -21.50 -6.48 4.56
C LEU A 277 -20.25 -7.34 4.81
N ASP A 278 -20.42 -8.61 5.17
CA ASP A 278 -19.30 -9.54 5.41
C ASP A 278 -18.60 -9.96 4.11
N SER A 279 -19.30 -9.86 2.99
CA SER A 279 -18.78 -10.18 1.65
C SER A 279 -17.97 -9.02 1.05
N LEU A 280 -18.05 -7.82 1.64
CA LEU A 280 -17.28 -6.67 1.19
C LEU A 280 -15.81 -6.72 1.58
N ILE A 281 -15.44 -7.59 2.53
CA ILE A 281 -14.06 -7.74 2.97
C ILE A 281 -13.32 -8.54 1.89
N PRO A 282 -12.26 -7.98 1.28
CA PRO A 282 -11.48 -8.68 0.25
C PRO A 282 -10.96 -10.03 0.73
N ARG A 283 -11.23 -11.06 -0.06
CA ARG A 283 -10.83 -12.45 0.18
C ARG A 283 -9.93 -12.92 -0.95
N PHE A 284 -8.80 -13.53 -0.60
CA PHE A 284 -7.93 -14.17 -1.58
C PHE A 284 -7.57 -15.59 -1.14
N ASN A 285 -7.48 -16.49 -2.12
CA ASN A 285 -6.88 -17.80 -1.92
C ASN A 285 -5.39 -17.63 -1.64
N ILE A 286 -4.96 -18.06 -0.46
CA ILE A 286 -3.55 -18.16 -0.09
C ILE A 286 -3.15 -19.62 -0.14
N LEU A 287 -1.98 -19.87 -0.72
CA LEU A 287 -1.36 -21.20 -0.70
C LEU A 287 -0.63 -21.39 0.62
N SER A 288 -0.93 -22.49 1.32
CA SER A 288 -0.16 -22.89 2.50
C SER A 288 1.19 -23.48 2.08
N SER A 289 2.25 -23.11 2.80
CA SER A 289 3.58 -23.71 2.63
C SER A 289 3.72 -25.09 3.28
N LYS A 290 2.63 -25.68 3.81
CA LYS A 290 2.57 -27.07 4.29
C LYS A 290 1.55 -27.92 3.53
N LEU A 291 0.50 -27.29 3.01
CA LEU A 291 -0.60 -27.95 2.29
C LEU A 291 -0.80 -27.25 0.95
N PRO A 292 0.14 -27.41 -0.01
CA PRO A 292 0.09 -26.69 -1.29
C PRO A 292 -1.14 -27.01 -2.12
N ASP A 293 -1.75 -28.17 -1.89
CA ASP A 293 -2.98 -28.62 -2.56
C ASP A 293 -4.25 -28.08 -1.88
N GLN A 294 -4.11 -27.30 -0.80
CA GLN A 294 -5.22 -26.68 -0.10
C GLN A 294 -5.05 -25.16 -0.10
N SER A 295 -5.82 -24.48 -0.95
CA SER A 295 -5.99 -23.05 -0.81
C SER A 295 -6.83 -22.73 0.42
N GLN A 296 -6.38 -21.77 1.21
CA GLN A 296 -7.17 -21.21 2.30
C GLN A 296 -7.62 -19.81 1.93
N ILE A 297 -8.92 -19.54 2.06
CA ILE A 297 -9.45 -18.18 1.92
C ILE A 297 -9.00 -17.38 3.14
N SER A 298 -8.32 -16.26 2.91
CA SER A 298 -7.89 -15.35 3.98
C SER A 298 -8.46 -13.96 3.77
N LEU A 299 -8.69 -13.25 4.88
CA LEU A 299 -9.16 -11.87 4.89
C LEU A 299 -7.98 -10.92 4.76
N PHE A 300 -8.14 -9.92 3.91
CA PHE A 300 -7.14 -8.88 3.72
C PHE A 300 -7.71 -7.54 4.12
N GLY A 301 -6.81 -6.66 4.51
CA GLY A 301 -7.23 -5.28 4.62
C GLY A 301 -6.13 -4.26 4.63
N ASP A 302 -6.53 -3.06 5.02
CA ASP A 302 -5.67 -1.89 4.90
C ASP A 302 -4.32 -2.10 5.60
N GLY A 303 -3.26 -1.86 4.84
CA GLY A 303 -1.85 -1.86 5.25
C GLY A 303 -1.53 -0.89 6.39
N ALA A 304 -2.43 0.05 6.71
CA ALA A 304 -2.20 1.15 7.64
C ALA A 304 -1.58 0.71 8.97
N PHE A 305 -2.09 -0.36 9.57
CA PHE A 305 -1.58 -0.84 10.85
C PHE A 305 -0.25 -1.58 10.76
N SER A 306 0.18 -2.06 9.59
CA SER A 306 1.45 -2.79 9.44
C SER A 306 2.58 -1.89 8.94
N ASN A 307 2.32 -1.08 7.92
CA ASN A 307 3.30 -0.17 7.31
C ASN A 307 2.61 0.81 6.34
N ASN A 308 2.09 1.91 6.87
CA ASN A 308 1.41 2.92 6.05
C ASN A 308 2.36 3.72 5.13
N LEU A 309 3.68 3.71 5.41
CA LEU A 309 4.67 4.49 4.65
C LEU A 309 5.31 3.73 3.48
N ALA A 310 5.06 2.41 3.39
CA ALA A 310 5.70 1.52 2.43
C ALA A 310 7.25 1.52 2.47
N ILE A 311 7.88 2.00 3.55
CA ILE A 311 9.34 2.07 3.69
C ILE A 311 9.95 0.69 3.94
N LEU A 312 9.36 -0.13 4.82
CA LEU A 312 9.89 -1.46 5.18
C LEU A 312 10.25 -2.35 3.97
N PRO A 313 9.40 -2.54 2.95
CA PRO A 313 9.76 -3.38 1.81
C PRO A 313 10.83 -2.75 0.89
N LEU A 314 10.94 -1.42 0.83
CA LEU A 314 12.03 -0.76 0.10
C LEU A 314 13.36 -1.01 0.81
N VAL A 315 13.37 -0.86 2.13
CA VAL A 315 14.52 -1.17 2.99
C VAL A 315 14.87 -2.66 2.87
N ALA A 316 13.91 -3.58 2.94
CA ALA A 316 14.17 -5.02 2.75
C ALA A 316 14.84 -5.35 1.40
N ARG A 317 14.58 -4.54 0.37
CA ARG A 317 15.21 -4.63 -0.97
C ARG A 317 16.56 -3.92 -1.07
N ASN A 318 17.09 -3.39 0.03
CA ASN A 318 18.34 -2.63 0.10
C ASN A 318 18.32 -1.35 -0.76
N VAL A 319 17.14 -0.72 -0.89
CA VAL A 319 17.02 0.60 -1.54
C VAL A 319 17.74 1.63 -0.67
N LYS A 320 18.66 2.39 -1.28
CA LYS A 320 19.57 3.32 -0.58
C LYS A 320 19.04 4.74 -0.43
N LYS A 321 18.06 5.10 -1.23
CA LYS A 321 17.51 6.45 -1.34
C LYS A 321 16.00 6.34 -1.37
N ILE A 322 15.34 6.92 -0.38
CA ILE A 322 13.88 6.86 -0.24
C ILE A 322 13.35 8.27 -0.03
N ILE A 323 12.45 8.70 -0.91
CA ILE A 323 11.59 9.87 -0.69
C ILE A 323 10.21 9.36 -0.30
N CYS A 324 9.73 9.79 0.86
CA CYS A 324 8.44 9.41 1.41
C CYS A 324 7.55 10.66 1.53
N PHE A 325 6.42 10.64 0.83
CA PHE A 325 5.35 11.62 1.00
C PHE A 325 4.37 11.09 2.02
N ASN A 326 4.14 11.84 3.09
CA ASN A 326 3.31 11.41 4.19
C ASN A 326 2.34 12.51 4.59
N THR A 327 1.07 12.15 4.69
CA THR A 327 0.05 13.04 5.24
C THR A 327 0.04 12.82 6.75
N ASP A 328 0.56 13.79 7.50
CA ASP A 328 0.51 13.70 8.95
C ASP A 328 -0.89 14.14 9.42
N PHE A 329 -1.71 13.16 9.79
CA PHE A 329 -2.93 13.44 10.51
C PHE A 329 -2.52 13.85 11.91
N ASN A 330 -2.49 15.15 12.18
CA ASN A 330 -2.65 15.61 13.55
C ASN A 330 -4.01 15.06 14.03
N TYR A 331 -3.95 13.93 14.74
CA TYR A 331 -5.10 13.22 15.32
C TYR A 331 -5.92 14.14 16.25
N ASP A 332 -5.30 15.25 16.67
CA ASP A 332 -5.85 16.24 17.56
C ASP A 332 -7.00 17.06 16.98
N TYR A 333 -7.25 17.07 15.66
CA TYR A 333 -8.38 17.86 15.14
C TYR A 333 -9.73 17.14 15.17
N ARG A 334 -9.80 15.82 15.31
CA ARG A 334 -11.09 15.08 15.31
C ARG A 334 -11.54 14.58 16.68
N GLY A 335 -10.59 14.25 17.57
CA GLY A 335 -10.91 13.84 18.95
C GLY A 335 -11.57 14.96 19.77
N TYR A 336 -11.30 16.23 19.44
CA TYR A 336 -11.87 17.38 20.13
C TYR A 336 -13.28 17.77 19.67
N TYR A 337 -13.76 17.25 18.54
CA TYR A 337 -15.04 17.69 17.97
C TYR A 337 -16.21 16.73 18.21
N ASN A 338 -15.97 15.45 18.50
CA ASN A 338 -17.06 14.47 18.62
C ASN A 338 -17.20 13.78 19.97
N GLU A 339 -16.21 13.89 20.86
CA GLU A 339 -16.35 13.39 22.22
C GLU A 339 -16.15 14.55 23.18
N GLY A 340 -17.14 14.80 24.03
CA GLY A 340 -17.07 15.77 25.13
C GLY A 340 -16.05 15.35 26.19
N VAL A 341 -14.78 15.22 25.81
CA VAL A 341 -13.64 15.15 26.71
C VAL A 341 -13.46 16.56 27.26
N ASN A 342 -14.30 16.88 28.23
CA ASN A 342 -14.19 18.07 29.06
C ASN A 342 -12.79 18.10 29.70
N GLY A 343 -11.90 18.98 29.24
CA GLY A 343 -10.80 19.44 30.08
C GLY A 343 -9.46 19.76 29.46
N ILE A 344 -9.18 19.47 28.18
CA ILE A 344 -7.89 19.89 27.60
C ILE A 344 -8.04 21.27 26.97
N ASN A 345 -7.50 22.28 27.67
CA ASN A 345 -7.49 23.66 27.22
C ASN A 345 -6.45 23.83 26.10
N VAL A 346 -6.92 23.85 24.85
CA VAL A 346 -6.11 24.00 23.61
C VAL A 346 -5.27 25.29 23.62
N GLN A 347 -5.61 26.27 24.47
CA GLN A 347 -4.84 27.51 24.61
C GLN A 347 -3.44 27.33 25.24
N ASN A 348 -3.14 26.17 25.84
CA ASN A 348 -1.86 25.89 26.48
C ASN A 348 -0.95 24.94 25.69
N ILE A 349 -1.35 24.51 24.49
CA ILE A 349 -0.46 23.74 23.60
C ILE A 349 0.50 24.75 22.99
N THR A 350 1.74 24.76 23.49
CA THR A 350 2.78 25.61 22.92
C THR A 350 3.12 25.13 21.50
N GLU A 351 3.69 25.98 20.64
CA GLU A 351 4.21 25.53 19.34
C GLU A 351 5.24 24.38 19.48
N ASP A 352 5.84 24.22 20.67
CA ASP A 352 6.76 23.14 21.02
C ASP A 352 6.04 21.83 21.38
N ASP A 353 4.74 21.90 21.72
CA ASP A 353 3.86 20.76 21.96
C ASP A 353 3.22 20.23 20.67
N LEU A 354 3.57 20.78 19.49
CA LEU A 354 3.36 20.16 18.18
C LEU A 354 4.25 18.93 18.04
N THR A 355 4.01 17.98 18.91
CA THR A 355 4.54 16.64 18.87
C THR A 355 4.07 16.06 17.55
N PHE A 356 5.02 15.82 16.65
CA PHE A 356 4.79 15.05 15.43
C PHE A 356 4.33 13.66 15.85
N TYR A 357 3.01 13.50 16.00
CA TYR A 357 2.35 12.25 16.35
C TYR A 357 2.14 11.39 15.11
N ASN A 358 3.10 11.40 14.19
CA ASN A 358 3.06 10.49 13.07
C ASN A 358 3.45 9.09 13.57
N THR A 359 2.44 8.38 14.09
CA THR A 359 2.60 7.03 14.65
C THR A 359 3.32 6.11 13.67
N ASN A 360 3.11 6.27 12.35
CA ASN A 360 3.75 5.43 11.34
C ASN A 360 5.26 5.69 11.21
N LEU A 361 5.70 6.95 11.35
CA LEU A 361 7.13 7.29 11.29
C LEU A 361 7.86 6.91 12.58
N LEU A 362 7.26 7.21 13.74
CA LEU A 362 7.81 6.89 15.07
C LEU A 362 8.14 5.39 15.22
N GLN A 363 7.27 4.53 14.70
CA GLN A 363 7.45 3.08 14.72
C GLN A 363 8.73 2.61 14.01
N LEU A 364 9.19 3.33 12.98
CA LEU A 364 10.44 2.98 12.29
C LEU A 364 11.68 3.19 13.17
N PHE A 365 11.56 4.04 14.20
CA PHE A 365 12.60 4.33 15.20
C PHE A 365 12.36 3.60 16.53
N GLY A 366 11.37 2.69 16.60
CA GLY A 366 11.03 1.99 17.85
C GLY A 366 10.44 2.91 18.91
N LYS A 367 9.81 4.02 18.51
CA LYS A 367 9.12 4.95 19.41
C LYS A 367 7.61 4.75 19.35
N TYR A 368 6.95 4.84 20.50
CA TYR A 368 5.51 4.64 20.67
C TYR A 368 4.95 5.71 21.60
N ASP A 369 3.69 6.08 21.37
CA ASP A 369 2.92 6.91 22.29
C ASP A 369 1.91 6.02 23.00
N ASP A 370 2.26 5.59 24.21
CA ASP A 370 1.42 4.70 25.03
C ASP A 370 0.09 5.36 25.42
N SER A 371 0.00 6.70 25.40
CA SER A 371 -1.20 7.43 25.81
C SER A 371 -2.36 7.33 24.81
N LYS A 372 -2.08 6.95 23.56
CA LYS A 372 -3.06 6.93 22.46
C LYS A 372 -3.23 5.56 21.81
N SER A 373 -2.53 4.53 22.28
CA SER A 373 -2.81 3.17 21.82
C SER A 373 -4.15 2.71 22.39
N ASN A 374 -5.23 2.85 21.63
CA ASN A 374 -6.43 2.02 21.82
C ASN A 374 -5.92 0.58 21.95
N GLY A 375 -6.24 -0.13 23.05
CA GLY A 375 -5.57 -1.35 23.52
C GLY A 375 -5.41 -2.53 22.53
N PHE A 376 -5.87 -2.38 21.29
CA PHE A 376 -5.48 -3.20 20.14
C PHE A 376 -3.98 -3.15 19.81
N ILE A 377 -3.30 -2.02 20.01
CA ILE A 377 -1.85 -1.89 19.68
C ILE A 377 -0.96 -2.27 20.87
N SER A 378 -1.42 -2.11 22.12
CA SER A 378 -0.61 -2.35 23.32
C SER A 378 -0.11 -3.79 23.46
N ASN A 379 -0.77 -4.75 22.80
CA ASN A 379 -0.34 -6.16 22.78
C ASN A 379 0.52 -6.54 21.57
N SER A 380 0.60 -5.69 20.55
CA SER A 380 1.51 -5.93 19.43
C SER A 380 2.93 -5.59 19.87
N ASN A 381 3.91 -6.43 19.52
CA ASN A 381 5.33 -6.16 19.78
C ASN A 381 5.67 -4.80 19.20
N GLN A 382 5.69 -3.76 20.04
CA GLN A 382 5.82 -2.39 19.61
C GLN A 382 7.07 -2.28 18.73
N ASN A 383 8.22 -2.76 19.16
CA ASN A 383 9.47 -2.71 18.38
C ASN A 383 9.52 -3.59 17.11
N ALA A 384 8.45 -4.30 16.75
CA ALA A 384 8.36 -5.11 15.54
C ALA A 384 8.77 -4.37 14.27
N ARG A 385 8.54 -3.06 14.20
CA ARG A 385 8.76 -2.23 13.00
C ARG A 385 10.03 -1.39 13.04
N GLN A 386 10.77 -1.44 14.14
CA GLN A 386 11.98 -0.67 14.25
C GLN A 386 13.01 -1.13 13.20
N ILE A 387 13.47 -0.18 12.39
CA ILE A 387 14.49 -0.38 11.36
C ILE A 387 15.56 0.71 11.39
N PHE A 388 15.40 1.73 12.25
CA PHE A 388 16.37 2.80 12.49
C PHE A 388 16.66 2.94 13.99
N PRO A 389 17.85 3.46 14.38
CA PRO A 389 18.20 3.67 15.78
C PRO A 389 17.27 4.69 16.45
N SER A 390 16.84 4.40 17.67
CA SER A 390 15.86 5.23 18.38
C SER A 390 16.38 6.63 18.67
N GLU A 391 17.69 6.79 18.84
CA GLU A 391 18.38 8.05 19.07
C GLU A 391 18.35 8.96 17.83
N SER A 392 18.26 8.41 16.62
CA SER A 392 18.19 9.21 15.39
C SER A 392 16.87 9.96 15.24
N TRP A 393 15.84 9.59 16.02
CA TRP A 393 14.53 10.25 15.97
C TRP A 393 14.60 11.72 16.39
N GLU A 394 15.39 12.08 17.40
CA GLU A 394 15.40 13.46 17.91
C GLU A 394 15.97 14.44 16.89
N ASP A 395 17.03 14.05 16.18
CA ASP A 395 17.58 14.85 15.08
C ASP A 395 16.58 14.97 13.93
N PHE A 396 15.95 13.85 13.56
CA PHE A 396 14.95 13.81 12.49
C PHE A 396 13.74 14.70 12.82
N LYS A 397 13.21 14.59 14.04
CA LYS A 397 12.12 15.43 14.58
C LYS A 397 12.51 16.90 14.62
N THR A 398 13.75 17.20 15.03
CA THR A 398 14.26 18.59 15.08
C THR A 398 14.29 19.22 13.69
N GLN A 399 14.69 18.48 12.66
CA GLN A 399 14.61 18.96 11.27
C GLN A 399 13.17 19.27 10.85
N LEU A 400 12.22 18.36 11.13
CA LEU A 400 10.80 18.58 10.82
C LEU A 400 10.27 19.85 11.52
N LEU A 401 10.55 20.02 12.81
CA LEU A 401 10.13 21.20 13.58
C LEU A 401 10.75 22.49 13.04
N ASN A 402 12.04 22.48 12.74
CA ASN A 402 12.74 23.65 12.21
C ASN A 402 12.20 24.05 10.84
N ASN A 403 11.99 23.09 9.94
CA ASN A 403 11.45 23.38 8.61
C ASN A 403 9.98 23.84 8.67
N LYS A 404 9.19 23.31 9.61
CA LYS A 404 7.85 23.81 9.90
C LYS A 404 7.87 25.26 10.42
N ARG A 405 8.72 25.57 11.40
CA ARG A 405 8.86 26.94 11.97
C ARG A 405 9.34 27.98 10.95
N LYS A 406 10.17 27.57 9.98
CA LYS A 406 10.54 28.44 8.84
C LYS A 406 9.33 28.83 7.98
N GLY A 407 8.21 28.13 8.11
CA GLY A 407 6.99 28.42 7.37
C GLY A 407 6.95 27.84 5.96
N GLY A 408 7.99 27.14 5.51
CA GLY A 408 8.08 26.50 4.19
C GLY A 408 7.53 25.07 4.17
N PRO A 409 7.90 24.28 3.15
CA PRO A 409 7.61 22.84 3.12
C PRO A 409 8.16 22.14 4.37
N THR A 410 7.36 21.30 5.01
CA THR A 410 7.82 20.53 6.18
C THR A 410 8.45 19.23 5.71
N TYR A 411 9.76 19.08 5.90
CA TYR A 411 10.49 17.87 5.54
C TYR A 411 11.67 17.61 6.49
N ALA A 412 12.20 16.40 6.45
CA ALA A 412 13.47 16.03 7.08
C ALA A 412 14.21 15.05 6.17
N ARG A 413 15.53 15.17 6.14
CA ARG A 413 16.42 14.29 5.38
C ARG A 413 17.58 13.83 6.26
N GLN A 414 17.82 12.53 6.29
CA GLN A 414 18.90 11.97 7.08
C GLN A 414 19.40 10.66 6.45
N THR A 415 20.71 10.48 6.43
CA THR A 415 21.30 9.16 6.21
C THR A 415 21.21 8.36 7.51
N LEU A 416 20.39 7.31 7.50
CA LEU A 416 20.08 6.49 8.66
C LEU A 416 20.72 5.12 8.55
N LYS A 417 21.26 4.63 9.68
CA LYS A 417 21.74 3.25 9.77
C LYS A 417 20.56 2.30 9.80
N VAL A 418 20.50 1.35 8.88
CA VAL A 418 19.45 0.33 8.91
C VAL A 418 19.78 -0.74 9.94
N LEU A 419 18.87 -0.94 10.88
CA LEU A 419 18.90 -2.03 11.85
C LEU A 419 18.38 -3.32 11.21
N LYS A 420 18.92 -4.45 11.68
CA LYS A 420 18.42 -5.77 11.28
C LYS A 420 17.00 -5.96 11.83
N ASN A 421 16.08 -6.38 10.97
CA ASN A 421 14.72 -6.70 11.36
C ASN A 421 14.30 -8.01 10.69
N ASN A 422 14.36 -9.12 11.43
CA ASN A 422 14.07 -10.45 10.92
C ASN A 422 12.62 -10.59 10.45
N GLN A 423 11.69 -9.93 11.14
CA GLN A 423 10.27 -9.97 10.83
C GLN A 423 10.01 -9.45 9.41
N TYR A 424 10.67 -8.37 9.00
CA TYR A 424 10.50 -7.82 7.64
C TYR A 424 11.57 -8.30 6.65
N GLY A 425 12.40 -9.28 7.01
CA GLY A 425 13.48 -9.78 6.17
C GLY A 425 14.58 -8.74 5.89
N ILE A 426 14.73 -7.75 6.77
CA ILE A 426 15.69 -6.66 6.64
C ILE A 426 17.02 -7.08 7.25
N LYS A 427 18.07 -7.09 6.42
CA LYS A 427 19.41 -7.55 6.82
C LYS A 427 20.11 -6.60 7.80
N GLY A 428 19.83 -5.31 7.73
CA GLY A 428 20.54 -4.27 8.46
C GLY A 428 21.99 -4.07 8.01
N ASN A 429 22.72 -3.25 8.77
CA ASN A 429 24.15 -2.94 8.57
C ASN A 429 24.50 -2.20 7.28
N TYR A 430 23.59 -1.38 6.77
CA TYR A 430 23.85 -0.45 5.67
C TYR A 430 23.10 0.85 5.90
N ASP A 431 23.41 1.86 5.10
CA ASP A 431 22.84 3.18 5.29
C ASP A 431 21.79 3.47 4.21
N VAL A 432 20.77 4.24 4.58
CA VAL A 432 19.69 4.72 3.71
C VAL A 432 19.57 6.22 3.86
N ASP A 433 19.68 6.96 2.76
CA ASP A 433 19.30 8.36 2.68
C ASP A 433 17.76 8.43 2.60
N LEU A 434 17.13 8.86 3.69
CA LEU A 434 15.69 8.96 3.83
C LEU A 434 15.28 10.43 3.87
N CYS A 435 14.47 10.85 2.92
CA CYS A 435 13.77 12.14 2.92
C CYS A 435 12.28 11.90 3.15
N VAL A 436 11.72 12.48 4.21
CA VAL A 436 10.28 12.46 4.50
C VAL A 436 9.73 13.88 4.31
N ILE A 437 8.71 14.00 3.48
CA ILE A 437 8.00 15.24 3.19
C ILE A 437 6.60 15.11 3.79
N LEU A 438 6.24 16.02 4.68
CA LEU A 438 4.97 16.02 5.38
C LEU A 438 4.00 17.02 4.74
N LEU A 439 2.77 16.57 4.50
CA LEU A 439 1.68 17.47 4.18
C LEU A 439 1.27 18.22 5.47
N GLN A 440 1.66 19.49 5.56
CA GLN A 440 1.42 20.38 6.69
C GLN A 440 1.10 21.79 6.19
N PRO A 441 0.39 22.63 6.95
CA PRO A 441 0.24 24.05 6.62
C PRO A 441 1.60 24.75 6.50
N SER A 442 1.70 25.69 5.55
CA SER A 442 2.89 26.52 5.31
C SER A 442 2.50 28.00 5.39
N SER A 443 3.10 28.74 6.33
CA SER A 443 2.83 30.18 6.45
C SER A 443 3.35 30.96 5.25
N ILE A 444 4.45 30.53 4.62
CA ILE A 444 4.95 31.13 3.38
C ILE A 444 3.93 30.94 2.26
N PHE A 445 3.46 29.71 2.00
CA PHE A 445 2.44 29.50 0.96
C PHE A 445 1.17 30.31 1.23
N ASN A 446 0.69 30.32 2.48
CA ASN A 446 -0.50 31.05 2.87
C ASN A 446 -0.35 32.57 2.71
N SER A 447 0.87 33.10 2.83
CA SER A 447 1.18 34.52 2.57
C SER A 447 1.24 34.88 1.09
N LEU A 448 1.47 33.89 0.22
CA LEU A 448 1.57 34.09 -1.23
C LEU A 448 0.22 34.01 -1.93
N ILE A 449 -0.78 33.35 -1.34
CA ILE A 449 -2.15 33.27 -1.87
C ILE A 449 -2.99 34.48 -1.45
N PRO A 450 -4.03 34.85 -2.21
CA PRO A 450 -4.94 35.92 -1.81
C PRO A 450 -5.59 35.68 -0.45
N GLU A 451 -5.70 36.77 0.32
CA GLU A 451 -6.23 36.75 1.68
C GLU A 451 -7.67 36.19 1.75
N GLU A 452 -8.47 36.40 0.69
CA GLU A 452 -9.82 35.84 0.57
C GLU A 452 -9.84 34.29 0.59
N ILE A 453 -8.78 33.63 0.12
CA ILE A 453 -8.65 32.17 0.12
C ILE A 453 -8.07 31.72 1.46
N SER A 454 -6.95 32.30 1.91
CA SER A 454 -6.27 31.85 3.13
C SER A 454 -7.11 32.00 4.39
N LYS A 455 -7.98 33.02 4.48
CA LYS A 455 -8.93 33.19 5.59
C LYS A 455 -9.91 32.03 5.76
N THR A 456 -10.17 31.26 4.70
CA THR A 456 -11.11 30.14 4.75
C THR A 456 -10.52 28.87 5.37
N PHE A 457 -9.21 28.82 5.60
CA PHE A 457 -8.55 27.61 6.11
C PHE A 457 -8.93 27.27 7.55
N SER A 458 -9.21 28.30 8.36
CA SER A 458 -9.69 28.15 9.73
C SER A 458 -11.22 28.12 9.86
N ASP A 459 -11.95 28.41 8.78
CA ASP A 459 -13.41 28.31 8.75
C ASP A 459 -13.83 26.88 8.41
N LEU A 460 -14.34 26.16 9.41
CA LEU A 460 -14.81 24.78 9.23
C LEU A 460 -15.99 24.67 8.25
N ASN A 461 -16.73 25.76 8.03
CA ASN A 461 -17.82 25.82 7.05
C ASN A 461 -17.39 26.50 5.74
N GLY A 462 -16.13 26.94 5.67
CA GLY A 462 -15.56 27.57 4.49
C GLY A 462 -15.32 26.57 3.35
N PRO A 463 -14.94 27.05 2.15
CA PRO A 463 -14.65 26.18 1.00
C PRO A 463 -13.40 25.31 1.17
N PHE A 464 -12.44 25.72 2.02
CA PHE A 464 -11.14 25.06 2.18
C PHE A 464 -10.81 24.74 3.66
N PRO A 465 -11.70 24.07 4.40
CA PRO A 465 -11.52 23.87 5.83
C PRO A 465 -10.30 22.99 6.10
N ASN A 466 -9.47 23.36 7.08
CA ASN A 466 -8.28 22.61 7.51
C ASN A 466 -7.23 22.37 6.41
N PHE A 467 -7.20 23.19 5.36
CA PHE A 467 -6.17 23.07 4.33
C PHE A 467 -4.74 23.09 4.94
N PRO A 468 -3.82 22.21 4.51
CA PRO A 468 -3.93 21.24 3.40
C PRO A 468 -4.41 19.84 3.83
N ASN A 469 -4.75 19.65 5.11
CA ASN A 469 -5.09 18.36 5.68
C ASN A 469 -6.60 18.10 5.65
N TYR A 470 -7.17 18.09 4.45
CA TYR A 470 -8.58 17.76 4.29
C TYR A 470 -8.87 16.34 4.82
N PRO A 471 -9.89 16.16 5.65
CA PRO A 471 -10.39 14.81 5.90
C PRO A 471 -10.80 14.19 4.56
N LEU A 472 -10.57 12.91 4.37
CA LEU A 472 -11.12 12.22 3.20
C LEU A 472 -12.58 11.81 3.44
N LEU A 473 -12.99 11.70 4.70
CA LEU A 473 -14.32 11.25 5.10
C LEU A 473 -15.17 12.39 5.63
N TYR A 474 -16.39 12.52 5.10
CA TYR A 474 -17.40 13.49 5.55
C TYR A 474 -17.00 14.96 5.52
N THR A 475 -15.96 15.33 4.75
CA THR A 475 -15.52 16.73 4.63
C THR A 475 -16.57 17.61 4.00
N ASN A 476 -17.30 17.05 3.04
CA ASN A 476 -18.43 17.69 2.39
C ASN A 476 -19.66 16.86 2.79
N ALA A 477 -20.51 17.40 3.69
CA ALA A 477 -21.54 16.72 4.49
C ALA A 477 -22.49 15.76 3.75
N ALA A 478 -22.50 15.83 2.43
CA ALA A 478 -23.30 15.01 1.54
C ALA A 478 -22.48 14.01 0.76
N GLU A 479 -21.30 13.53 1.17
CA GLU A 479 -20.64 12.40 0.51
C GLU A 479 -19.62 11.71 1.44
N ILE A 480 -19.48 10.38 1.29
CA ILE A 480 -18.66 9.56 2.20
C ILE A 480 -17.18 9.86 2.01
N VAL A 481 -16.71 9.86 0.76
CA VAL A 481 -15.33 10.17 0.39
C VAL A 481 -15.38 11.34 -0.58
N ASN A 482 -15.30 12.59 -0.10
CA ASN A 482 -15.44 13.78 -0.95
C ASN A 482 -14.42 14.91 -0.72
N LEU A 483 -13.63 15.25 -1.76
CA LEU A 483 -13.01 16.58 -1.89
C LEU A 483 -13.62 17.32 -3.09
N THR A 484 -13.92 18.61 -2.89
CA THR A 484 -14.36 19.45 -4.02
C THR A 484 -13.22 19.66 -5.01
N ARG A 485 -13.58 19.94 -6.25
CA ARG A 485 -12.64 20.28 -7.32
C ARG A 485 -11.65 21.35 -6.88
N GLU A 486 -12.16 22.41 -6.25
CA GLU A 486 -11.34 23.52 -5.79
C GLU A 486 -10.36 23.08 -4.69
N GLN A 487 -10.78 22.21 -3.77
CA GLN A 487 -9.92 21.62 -2.74
C GLN A 487 -8.77 20.81 -3.36
N ILE A 488 -9.07 19.98 -4.36
CA ILE A 488 -8.05 19.19 -5.08
C ILE A 488 -7.08 20.11 -5.82
N ASN A 489 -7.57 21.09 -6.56
CA ASN A 489 -6.74 22.01 -7.32
C ASN A 489 -5.83 22.85 -6.41
N LEU A 490 -6.36 23.30 -5.27
CA LEU A 490 -5.56 24.01 -4.27
C LEU A 490 -4.48 23.10 -3.67
N LEU A 491 -4.82 21.85 -3.36
CA LEU A 491 -3.86 20.85 -2.85
C LEU A 491 -2.78 20.51 -3.89
N HIS A 492 -3.14 20.41 -5.16
CA HIS A 492 -2.20 20.22 -6.26
C HIS A 492 -1.21 21.39 -6.36
N CYS A 493 -1.70 22.64 -6.41
CA CYS A 493 -0.86 23.83 -6.45
C CYS A 493 0.07 23.89 -5.23
N TYR A 494 -0.42 23.49 -4.06
CA TYR A 494 0.38 23.43 -2.84
C TYR A 494 1.49 22.38 -2.87
N ALA A 495 1.16 21.16 -3.29
CA ALA A 495 2.11 20.07 -3.40
C ALA A 495 3.21 20.41 -4.42
N GLU A 496 2.84 20.97 -5.57
CA GLU A 496 3.80 21.37 -6.59
C GLU A 496 4.68 22.53 -6.11
N TRP A 497 4.08 23.59 -5.55
CA TRP A 497 4.83 24.70 -4.94
C TRP A 497 5.84 24.18 -3.90
N SER A 498 5.41 23.22 -3.07
CA SER A 498 6.26 22.66 -2.03
C SER A 498 7.50 21.98 -2.60
N ILE A 499 7.35 21.28 -3.73
CA ILE A 499 8.44 20.54 -4.37
C ILE A 499 9.38 21.45 -5.15
N ILE A 500 8.86 22.44 -5.85
CA ILE A 500 9.69 23.38 -6.63
C ILE A 500 10.34 24.46 -5.77
N ASN A 501 9.95 24.58 -4.50
CA ASN A 501 10.62 25.45 -3.54
C ASN A 501 12.12 25.11 -3.47
N SER A 502 12.97 26.14 -3.47
CA SER A 502 14.43 25.97 -3.56
C SER A 502 15.01 25.06 -2.48
N ASP A 503 14.48 25.12 -1.25
CA ASP A 503 15.06 24.39 -0.14
C ASP A 503 14.83 22.88 -0.30
N LEU A 504 13.59 22.46 -0.54
CA LEU A 504 13.26 21.04 -0.74
C LEU A 504 13.78 20.50 -2.09
N SER A 505 13.67 21.28 -3.17
CA SER A 505 14.18 20.84 -4.47
C SER A 505 15.69 20.60 -4.45
N ASN A 506 16.47 21.46 -3.80
CA ASN A 506 17.91 21.27 -3.65
C ASN A 506 18.24 20.00 -2.87
N GLU A 507 17.51 19.68 -1.81
CA GLU A 507 17.68 18.44 -1.04
C GLU A 507 17.37 17.20 -1.88
N ILE A 508 16.30 17.24 -2.68
CA ILE A 508 15.97 16.15 -3.61
C ILE A 508 17.04 16.00 -4.70
N ILE A 509 17.52 17.11 -5.27
CA ILE A 509 18.57 17.09 -6.31
C ILE A 509 19.88 16.55 -5.75
N ASP A 510 20.31 17.03 -4.57
CA ASP A 510 21.52 16.56 -3.90
C ASP A 510 21.45 15.05 -3.59
N MET A 511 20.29 14.59 -3.13
CA MET A 511 20.04 13.16 -2.88
C MET A 511 20.30 12.29 -4.11
N TYR A 512 20.07 12.77 -5.34
CA TYR A 512 20.32 12.00 -6.57
C TYR A 512 21.61 12.36 -7.30
N SER A 513 22.32 13.41 -6.88
CA SER A 513 23.57 13.85 -7.50
C SER A 513 24.79 13.06 -6.99
N ASN A 514 24.73 12.58 -5.75
CA ASN A 514 25.74 11.70 -5.13
C ASN A 514 25.47 10.22 -5.42
#